data_AF-A4H653-F1
#
_entry.id   AF-A4H653-F1
#
_cell.length_a   1.000
_cell.length_b   1.000
_cell.length_c   1.000
_cell.angle_alpha   90.00
_cell.angle_beta   90.00
_cell.angle_gamma   90.00
#
_symmetry.space_group_name_H-M   'P 1'
#
loop_
_entity.id
_entity.type
_entity.pdbx_description
1 polymer ?
#
loop_
_entity_poly.entity_id
_entity_poly.type
_entity_poly.pdbx_seq_one_letter_code
_entity_poly.pdbx_strand_id
1 'polypeptide(L)'
;MSINAAIGRLFGAASVALFSVAAYWTYSAQASKRSQLVVQPGCSLVTTATATPSTVSTGNGSSQGSVSSDVALWFPVVLPPHTSPAQASTLTANFLQQCNEAAAHGLPSTAEVRCYGGYLASLNYERRIPNWVMEVVDYRKLRSERRPSSPAVAATSGDDAAPGEEVGCDGSRGGDEVSRNRSNFYADDTVPAAFRVGPDSYTSRGMSRGHLAAAQLHKASQAEMDATFNMNANIVPQDMTLNAVDWLRLEGLTRKLSKEVSVGQQQPGRGQRRGDSPPAANTGEAEGVGSAGKLYVVSGPAFVPRFMRVEHRPDGTEIHAPLSSADVSAALRKTAAPVKLMMTYELTGNPARGTPVAVPSHLFKVFLAEEDGGRSHSAAAFMMPNGPIVEQLPLTAYQVPIEQLQRITGLQFFPGMDATRLPDLCKTHQCDARPPALFQRYRQVAQLRAAKSVPRLRQTYATLQASAAGGKLDETVVREYERRAEELLAGAAGSGGREEWRRD
;
A
#
# COMPACT_ATOMS: atom_id res chain seq x y z
N MET A 1 -75.00 25.89 15.04
CA MET A 1 -74.44 27.12 14.44
C MET A 1 -72.92 26.95 14.42
N SER A 2 -72.17 27.13 13.35
CA SER A 2 -72.45 27.32 11.90
C SER A 2 -71.22 26.75 11.16
N ILE A 3 -71.29 25.87 10.15
CA ILE A 3 -71.76 26.09 8.76
C ILE A 3 -71.03 27.32 8.17
N ASN A 4 -70.11 27.22 7.19
CA ASN A 4 -69.64 26.11 6.33
C ASN A 4 -68.10 26.21 6.11
N ALA A 5 -67.30 25.14 6.20
CA ALA A 5 -66.99 24.09 5.18
C ALA A 5 -65.96 24.55 4.12
N ALA A 6 -64.95 23.77 3.70
CA ALA A 6 -64.39 22.45 4.06
C ALA A 6 -63.04 22.24 3.30
N ILE A 7 -62.20 21.17 3.33
CA ILE A 7 -61.68 20.10 4.25
C ILE A 7 -60.51 19.49 3.42
N GLY A 8 -59.35 19.00 3.91
CA GLY A 8 -58.67 18.96 5.21
C GLY A 8 -57.14 19.17 4.99
N ARG A 9 -56.16 18.92 5.88
CA ARG A 9 -56.06 18.24 7.19
C ARG A 9 -56.13 16.70 7.18
N LEU A 10 -55.25 15.95 7.86
CA LEU A 10 -53.95 16.27 8.53
C LEU A 10 -53.18 14.95 8.83
N PHE A 11 -52.00 15.02 9.46
CA PHE A 11 -51.33 13.86 10.09
C PHE A 11 -52.21 13.21 11.17
N GLY A 12 -52.12 11.89 11.32
CA GLY A 12 -52.70 11.14 12.44
C GLY A 12 -52.24 9.67 12.46
N ALA A 13 -51.81 9.20 13.63
CA ALA A 13 -51.60 7.78 13.94
C ALA A 13 -52.86 7.22 14.65
N ALA A 14 -53.04 5.93 14.94
CA ALA A 14 -52.17 4.76 14.85
C ALA A 14 -53.01 3.46 14.70
N SER A 15 -52.36 2.31 14.46
CA SER A 15 -52.72 0.91 14.89
C SER A 15 -54.17 0.40 14.66
N VAL A 16 -54.42 -0.83 14.16
CA VAL A 16 -53.87 -2.15 14.54
C VAL A 16 -53.90 -3.13 13.34
N ALA A 17 -53.10 -4.19 13.41
CA ALA A 17 -52.91 -5.24 12.40
C ALA A 17 -54.17 -6.04 11.96
N LEU A 18 -54.05 -6.78 10.83
CA LEU A 18 -54.04 -8.26 10.81
C LEU A 18 -53.86 -8.84 9.37
N PHE A 19 -52.96 -9.83 9.21
CA PHE A 19 -52.82 -10.78 8.08
C PHE A 19 -52.54 -10.22 6.65
N SER A 20 -51.86 -10.90 5.71
CA SER A 20 -51.14 -12.20 5.76
C SER A 20 -50.00 -12.31 4.71
N VAL A 21 -49.25 -13.42 4.78
CA VAL A 21 -48.07 -13.78 3.97
C VAL A 21 -48.36 -14.03 2.47
N ALA A 22 -47.45 -13.55 1.58
CA ALA A 22 -47.10 -14.02 0.21
C ALA A 22 -46.78 -12.81 -0.72
N ALA A 23 -45.87 -12.83 -1.71
CA ALA A 23 -44.72 -13.68 -2.06
C ALA A 23 -43.64 -12.73 -2.68
N TYR A 24 -42.32 -12.93 -2.66
CA TYR A 24 -41.48 -14.04 -3.15
C TYR A 24 -41.67 -14.39 -4.65
N TRP A 25 -40.73 -13.90 -5.47
CA TRP A 25 -40.65 -14.01 -6.95
C TRP A 25 -41.77 -13.26 -7.72
N THR A 26 -41.54 -12.71 -8.91
CA THR A 26 -40.45 -12.91 -9.89
C THR A 26 -39.81 -11.60 -10.41
N TYR A 27 -38.48 -11.58 -10.52
CA TYR A 27 -37.78 -10.82 -11.58
C TYR A 27 -36.70 -11.70 -12.21
N SER A 28 -37.16 -12.71 -12.94
CA SER A 28 -36.31 -13.75 -13.55
C SER A 28 -35.79 -13.30 -14.92
N ALA A 29 -34.75 -12.48 -14.95
CA ALA A 29 -34.02 -12.14 -16.17
C ALA A 29 -32.54 -11.81 -15.90
N GLN A 30 -31.64 -12.71 -16.30
CA GLN A 30 -30.19 -12.50 -16.44
C GLN A 30 -29.43 -11.97 -15.20
N ALA A 31 -29.62 -12.62 -14.05
CA ALA A 31 -28.70 -12.51 -12.90
C ALA A 31 -27.35 -13.24 -13.17
N SER A 32 -26.56 -12.74 -14.12
CA SER A 32 -25.18 -13.21 -14.40
C SER A 32 -24.23 -12.01 -14.42
N LYS A 33 -24.14 -11.32 -13.27
CA LYS A 33 -23.23 -10.19 -13.07
C LYS A 33 -22.46 -10.36 -11.77
N ARG A 34 -21.17 -10.66 -11.97
CA ARG A 34 -20.02 -10.41 -11.09
C ARG A 34 -20.37 -9.47 -9.91
N SER A 35 -20.34 -10.01 -8.71
CA SER A 35 -20.41 -9.27 -7.46
C SER A 35 -19.43 -9.93 -6.48
N GLN A 36 -18.54 -9.14 -5.88
CA GLN A 36 -17.64 -9.64 -4.86
C GLN A 36 -18.39 -10.00 -3.57
N LEU A 37 -17.91 -11.01 -2.87
CA LEU A 37 -18.48 -11.41 -1.59
C LEU A 37 -17.94 -10.53 -0.47
N VAL A 38 -18.84 -9.87 0.26
CA VAL A 38 -18.58 -9.32 1.60
C VAL A 38 -19.09 -10.32 2.61
N VAL A 39 -18.26 -10.70 3.57
CA VAL A 39 -18.73 -11.38 4.79
C VAL A 39 -18.55 -10.43 5.96
N GLN A 40 -19.67 -10.06 6.58
CA GLN A 40 -19.66 -9.52 7.93
C GLN A 40 -19.63 -10.70 8.91
N PRO A 41 -18.76 -10.70 9.93
CA PRO A 41 -18.84 -11.69 10.99
C PRO A 41 -20.20 -11.62 11.69
N GLY A 42 -20.66 -12.75 12.24
CA GLY A 42 -22.00 -12.84 12.81
C GLY A 42 -22.10 -12.25 14.21
N CYS A 43 -22.99 -11.28 14.42
CA CYS A 43 -23.49 -10.97 15.76
C CYS A 43 -24.41 -12.11 16.18
N SER A 44 -23.91 -13.02 17.03
CA SER A 44 -24.71 -14.10 17.63
C SER A 44 -25.69 -13.55 18.69
N LEU A 45 -26.74 -12.85 18.25
CA LEU A 45 -27.89 -12.51 19.08
C LEU A 45 -29.16 -12.37 18.22
N VAL A 46 -30.06 -13.36 18.35
CA VAL A 46 -31.42 -13.25 17.81
C VAL A 46 -32.26 -12.46 18.80
N THR A 47 -32.43 -11.15 18.58
CA THR A 47 -33.51 -10.37 19.20
C THR A 47 -33.92 -9.22 18.28
N THR A 48 -35.23 -8.98 18.15
CA THR A 48 -35.79 -7.85 17.40
C THR A 48 -35.50 -6.52 18.11
N ALA A 49 -35.13 -5.50 17.34
CA ALA A 49 -34.80 -4.18 17.88
C ALA A 49 -36.03 -3.38 18.33
N THR A 50 -36.28 -3.34 19.64
CA THR A 50 -37.17 -2.35 20.30
C THR A 50 -36.86 -2.22 21.80
N ALA A 51 -36.13 -1.17 22.19
CA ALA A 51 -36.18 -0.56 23.53
C ALA A 51 -35.40 0.77 23.55
N THR A 52 -35.96 1.79 24.22
CA THR A 52 -35.28 3.04 24.62
C THR A 52 -34.60 2.89 26.00
N PRO A 53 -33.70 3.80 26.42
CA PRO A 53 -32.71 3.49 27.45
C PRO A 53 -33.13 3.71 28.92
N SER A 54 -32.32 3.10 29.79
CA SER A 54 -31.98 3.49 31.17
C SER A 54 -33.02 3.41 32.30
N THR A 55 -32.74 2.49 33.24
CA THR A 55 -32.77 2.75 34.69
C THR A 55 -31.49 2.18 35.33
N VAL A 56 -31.01 2.81 36.40
CA VAL A 56 -29.75 2.46 37.08
C VAL A 56 -29.98 1.43 38.19
N SER A 57 -29.04 0.50 38.38
CA SER A 57 -28.89 -0.27 39.61
C SER A 57 -27.41 -0.44 39.95
N THR A 58 -27.04 -0.12 41.19
CA THR A 58 -25.65 -0.18 41.69
C THR A 58 -25.37 -1.53 42.34
N GLY A 59 -24.32 -2.22 41.91
CA GLY A 59 -23.82 -3.45 42.55
C GLY A 59 -22.30 -3.39 42.72
N ASN A 60 -21.83 -3.45 43.97
CA ASN A 60 -20.41 -3.44 44.30
C ASN A 60 -19.88 -4.88 44.32
N GLY A 61 -18.76 -5.17 43.64
CA GLY A 61 -18.21 -6.52 43.56
C GLY A 61 -16.75 -6.52 43.09
N SER A 62 -15.82 -6.69 44.03
CA SER A 62 -14.39 -6.67 43.75
C SER A 62 -13.82 -8.07 43.51
N SER A 63 -13.31 -8.33 42.31
CA SER A 63 -12.38 -9.43 42.03
C SER A 63 -11.30 -8.96 41.07
N GLN A 64 -10.04 -9.28 41.39
CA GLN A 64 -8.93 -9.02 40.48
C GLN A 64 -8.89 -10.09 39.39
N GLY A 65 -8.91 -9.67 38.14
CA GLY A 65 -8.64 -10.50 36.98
C GLY A 65 -8.01 -9.63 35.90
N SER A 66 -6.89 -10.08 35.31
CA SER A 66 -6.25 -9.38 34.21
C SER A 66 -7.10 -9.52 32.95
N VAL A 67 -7.92 -8.51 32.66
CA VAL A 67 -8.72 -8.47 31.43
C VAL A 67 -7.78 -8.29 30.23
N SER A 68 -7.47 -9.40 29.54
CA SER A 68 -7.15 -9.30 28.12
C SER A 68 -8.39 -8.74 27.44
N SER A 69 -8.31 -7.50 26.97
CA SER A 69 -9.40 -6.87 26.25
C SER A 69 -9.41 -7.39 24.82
N ASP A 70 -9.90 -8.63 24.66
CA ASP A 70 -10.13 -9.30 23.38
C ASP A 70 -11.31 -8.63 22.66
N VAL A 71 -11.13 -7.36 22.31
CA VAL A 71 -12.00 -6.60 21.42
C VAL A 71 -11.82 -7.20 20.04
N ALA A 72 -12.64 -8.19 19.71
CA ALA A 72 -12.66 -8.80 18.39
C ALA A 72 -12.95 -7.72 17.34
N LEU A 73 -11.89 -7.24 16.67
CA LEU A 73 -11.96 -6.09 15.79
C LEU A 73 -12.81 -6.44 14.56
N TRP A 74 -14.00 -5.84 14.50
CA TRP A 74 -15.00 -6.16 13.50
C TRP A 74 -14.66 -5.50 12.16
N PHE A 75 -14.05 -6.25 11.27
CA PHE A 75 -13.84 -5.86 9.88
C PHE A 75 -14.77 -6.65 8.95
N PRO A 76 -15.39 -6.03 7.93
CA PRO A 76 -15.94 -6.79 6.81
C PRO A 76 -14.78 -7.44 6.05
N VAL A 77 -14.88 -8.74 5.78
CA VAL A 77 -13.93 -9.46 4.92
C VAL A 77 -14.41 -9.35 3.47
N VAL A 78 -13.53 -8.92 2.58
CA VAL A 78 -13.81 -8.77 1.15
C VAL A 78 -12.99 -9.78 0.35
N LEU A 79 -13.68 -10.69 -0.33
CA LEU A 79 -13.04 -11.71 -1.16
C LEU A 79 -12.78 -11.18 -2.58
N PRO A 80 -11.70 -11.63 -3.27
CA PRO A 80 -11.41 -11.21 -4.64
C PRO A 80 -12.51 -11.70 -5.61
N PRO A 81 -12.64 -11.07 -6.80
CA PRO A 81 -13.52 -11.54 -7.86
C PRO A 81 -13.26 -13.02 -8.21
N HIS A 82 -14.28 -13.70 -8.71
CA HIS A 82 -14.23 -15.12 -9.10
C HIS A 82 -14.00 -16.15 -7.96
N THR A 83 -13.95 -15.72 -6.70
CA THR A 83 -14.00 -16.64 -5.54
C THR A 83 -15.26 -17.50 -5.59
N SER A 84 -15.13 -18.83 -5.53
CA SER A 84 -16.29 -19.74 -5.55
C SER A 84 -17.00 -19.81 -4.20
N PRO A 85 -18.33 -20.05 -4.15
CA PRO A 85 -19.05 -20.22 -2.89
C PRO A 85 -18.51 -21.34 -1.99
N ALA A 86 -17.94 -22.40 -2.58
CA ALA A 86 -17.33 -23.51 -1.85
C ALA A 86 -16.01 -23.16 -1.15
N GLN A 87 -15.27 -22.16 -1.66
CA GLN A 87 -14.03 -21.66 -1.06
C GLN A 87 -14.27 -20.49 -0.09
N ALA A 88 -15.42 -19.82 -0.21
CA ALA A 88 -15.69 -18.55 0.45
C ALA A 88 -15.59 -18.60 1.99
N SER A 89 -16.11 -19.65 2.63
CA SER A 89 -16.06 -19.83 4.09
C SER A 89 -14.63 -19.98 4.59
N THR A 90 -13.86 -20.89 3.99
CA THR A 90 -12.45 -21.14 4.33
C THR A 90 -11.57 -19.91 4.10
N LEU A 91 -11.72 -19.23 2.95
CA LEU A 91 -10.99 -17.99 2.67
C LEU A 91 -11.36 -16.88 3.65
N THR A 92 -12.64 -16.75 4.01
CA THR A 92 -13.08 -15.75 5.02
C THR A 92 -12.43 -16.00 6.38
N ALA A 93 -12.42 -17.24 6.85
CA ALA A 93 -11.79 -17.59 8.12
C ALA A 93 -10.27 -17.33 8.11
N ASN A 94 -9.59 -17.73 7.04
CA ASN A 94 -8.15 -17.51 6.88
C ASN A 94 -7.81 -16.01 6.82
N PHE A 95 -8.55 -15.22 6.03
CA PHE A 95 -8.33 -13.77 5.90
C PHE A 95 -8.61 -13.06 7.23
N LEU A 96 -9.71 -13.40 7.93
CA LEU A 96 -10.02 -12.84 9.25
C LEU A 96 -8.90 -13.13 10.27
N GLN A 97 -8.33 -14.34 10.26
CA GLN A 97 -7.16 -14.67 11.10
C GLN A 97 -5.93 -13.83 10.74
N GLN A 98 -5.62 -13.65 9.45
CA GLN A 98 -4.51 -12.82 8.99
C GLN A 98 -4.69 -11.33 9.38
N CYS A 99 -5.91 -10.80 9.23
CA CYS A 99 -6.25 -9.44 9.59
C CYS A 99 -6.21 -9.20 11.11
N ASN A 100 -6.68 -10.15 11.91
CA ASN A 100 -6.57 -10.08 13.37
C ASN A 100 -5.11 -10.19 13.84
N GLU A 101 -4.29 -11.04 13.20
CA GLU A 101 -2.84 -11.09 13.45
C GLU A 101 -2.17 -9.75 13.12
N ALA A 102 -2.57 -9.06 12.04
CA ALA A 102 -2.04 -7.77 11.65
C ALA A 102 -2.46 -6.61 12.58
N ALA A 103 -3.69 -6.63 13.08
CA ALA A 103 -4.22 -5.61 13.98
C ALA A 103 -3.74 -5.74 15.44
N ALA A 104 -2.90 -6.72 15.77
CA ALA A 104 -2.44 -7.00 17.15
C ALA A 104 -1.85 -5.78 17.88
N HIS A 105 -1.13 -4.90 17.17
CA HIS A 105 -0.55 -3.67 17.73
C HIS A 105 -1.42 -2.42 17.51
N GLY A 106 -2.70 -2.61 17.16
CA GLY A 106 -3.69 -1.55 16.92
C GLY A 106 -3.65 -0.93 15.52
N LEU A 107 -4.73 -0.24 15.14
CA LEU A 107 -4.94 0.26 13.78
C LEU A 107 -4.48 1.73 13.61
N PRO A 108 -3.88 2.11 12.45
CA PRO A 108 -3.44 3.50 12.23
C PRO A 108 -4.54 4.55 12.21
N SER A 109 -5.76 4.14 11.89
CA SER A 109 -7.04 4.83 12.11
C SER A 109 -8.20 3.83 12.01
N THR A 110 -9.44 4.22 12.26
CA THR A 110 -10.63 3.32 12.22
C THR A 110 -11.60 3.60 11.07
N ALA A 111 -11.34 4.59 10.21
CA ALA A 111 -12.24 4.97 9.12
C ALA A 111 -12.22 3.93 7.96
N GLU A 112 -13.39 3.43 7.56
CA GLU A 112 -13.60 2.49 6.44
C GLU A 112 -12.56 1.35 6.37
N VAL A 113 -12.24 0.73 7.52
CA VAL A 113 -11.30 -0.39 7.61
C VAL A 113 -11.96 -1.67 7.13
N ARG A 114 -11.27 -2.40 6.24
CA ARG A 114 -11.73 -3.67 5.66
C ARG A 114 -10.60 -4.69 5.65
N CYS A 115 -10.97 -5.96 5.77
CA CYS A 115 -10.07 -7.09 5.72
C CYS A 115 -10.01 -7.68 4.30
N TYR A 116 -8.80 -7.84 3.79
CA TYR A 116 -8.48 -8.46 2.51
C TYR A 116 -7.46 -9.59 2.75
N GLY A 117 -7.20 -10.42 1.73
CA GLY A 117 -6.24 -11.52 1.88
C GLY A 117 -4.85 -11.01 2.26
N GLY A 118 -4.37 -11.41 3.44
CA GLY A 118 -3.06 -11.04 3.99
C GLY A 118 -2.92 -9.59 4.48
N TYR A 119 -3.90 -8.70 4.26
CA TYR A 119 -3.78 -7.28 4.63
C TYR A 119 -5.10 -6.61 5.05
N LEU A 120 -4.97 -5.61 5.93
CA LEU A 120 -6.02 -4.64 6.26
C LEU A 120 -5.82 -3.36 5.45
N ALA A 121 -6.91 -2.69 5.06
CA ALA A 121 -6.84 -1.37 4.43
C ALA A 121 -7.94 -0.44 4.95
N SER A 122 -7.60 0.82 5.17
CA SER A 122 -8.56 1.92 5.40
C SER A 122 -8.83 2.63 4.08
N LEU A 123 -10.07 2.64 3.61
CA LEU A 123 -10.42 3.28 2.34
C LEU A 123 -10.62 4.80 2.49
N ASN A 124 -10.27 5.58 1.46
CA ASN A 124 -10.62 7.00 1.39
C ASN A 124 -11.49 7.31 0.16
N TYR A 125 -12.77 7.63 0.39
CA TYR A 125 -13.72 7.97 -0.68
C TYR A 125 -13.54 9.38 -1.27
N GLU A 126 -12.91 10.32 -0.56
CA GLU A 126 -12.57 11.66 -1.06
C GLU A 126 -11.40 11.58 -2.05
N ARG A 127 -10.37 10.80 -1.73
CA ARG A 127 -9.10 10.71 -2.49
C ARG A 127 -9.05 9.53 -3.45
N ARG A 128 -9.94 8.55 -3.28
CA ARG A 128 -10.08 7.33 -4.08
C ARG A 128 -8.81 6.47 -4.12
N ILE A 129 -8.11 6.45 -3.00
CA ILE A 129 -6.95 5.61 -2.67
C ILE A 129 -7.09 5.18 -1.20
N PRO A 130 -6.39 4.15 -0.69
CA PRO A 130 -6.38 3.87 0.74
C PRO A 130 -5.71 5.00 1.55
N ASN A 131 -6.14 5.23 2.79
CA ASN A 131 -5.40 6.06 3.76
C ASN A 131 -4.11 5.36 4.19
N TRP A 132 -4.20 4.05 4.39
CA TRP A 132 -3.11 3.15 4.74
C TRP A 132 -3.50 1.71 4.44
N VAL A 133 -2.49 0.86 4.30
CA VAL A 133 -2.55 -0.60 4.18
C VAL A 133 -1.62 -1.20 5.22
N MET A 134 -2.04 -2.28 5.89
CA MET A 134 -1.30 -2.95 6.95
C MET A 134 -1.20 -4.45 6.67
N GLU A 135 0.01 -5.00 6.66
CA GLU A 135 0.35 -6.39 6.32
C GLU A 135 1.27 -6.99 7.41
N VAL A 136 1.21 -8.31 7.61
CA VAL A 136 2.20 -9.06 8.43
C VAL A 136 2.97 -10.02 7.54
N VAL A 137 4.26 -9.78 7.43
CA VAL A 137 5.14 -10.48 6.48
C VAL A 137 5.96 -11.52 7.25
N ASP A 138 5.51 -12.77 7.21
CA ASP A 138 6.21 -13.92 7.78
C ASP A 138 6.93 -14.70 6.67
N TYR A 139 8.26 -14.65 6.67
CA TYR A 139 9.11 -15.26 5.65
C TYR A 139 8.93 -16.78 5.56
N ARG A 140 8.46 -17.44 6.62
CA ARG A 140 8.23 -18.89 6.65
C ARG A 140 7.03 -19.26 5.78
N LYS A 141 5.95 -18.47 5.86
CA LYS A 141 4.75 -18.58 5.00
C LYS A 141 5.10 -18.36 3.52
N LEU A 142 6.13 -17.55 3.22
CA LEU A 142 6.66 -17.35 1.85
C LEU A 142 7.49 -18.54 1.30
N ARG A 143 7.87 -19.52 2.12
CA ARG A 143 8.75 -20.63 1.74
C ARG A 143 8.09 -22.00 1.82
N SER A 144 7.06 -22.19 2.65
CA SER A 144 6.40 -23.49 2.88
C SER A 144 5.94 -24.20 1.60
N GLU A 145 5.49 -23.45 0.59
CA GLU A 145 5.03 -23.99 -0.70
C GLU A 145 6.14 -24.66 -1.54
N ARG A 146 7.43 -24.37 -1.26
CA ARG A 146 8.57 -24.95 -1.99
C ARG A 146 9.02 -26.34 -1.50
N ARG A 147 8.22 -27.01 -0.65
CA ARG A 147 8.48 -28.39 -0.21
C ARG A 147 7.26 -29.30 -0.44
N PRO A 148 7.24 -30.06 -1.55
CA PRO A 148 6.42 -31.27 -1.63
C PRO A 148 6.81 -32.24 -0.50
N SER A 149 5.84 -32.77 0.22
CA SER A 149 6.06 -33.74 1.29
C SER A 149 6.23 -35.16 0.73
N SER A 150 7.45 -35.51 0.33
CA SER A 150 7.85 -36.89 0.01
C SER A 150 8.99 -37.36 0.92
N PRO A 151 9.07 -38.67 1.26
CA PRO A 151 10.14 -39.21 2.10
C PRO A 151 11.52 -39.11 1.43
N ALA A 152 12.58 -39.07 2.23
CA ALA A 152 13.94 -39.00 1.73
C ALA A 152 14.38 -40.31 1.06
N VAL A 153 15.00 -40.18 -0.12
CA VAL A 153 15.90 -41.18 -0.69
C VAL A 153 17.25 -40.48 -0.89
N ALA A 154 18.32 -41.04 -0.33
CA ALA A 154 19.64 -40.43 -0.39
C ALA A 154 20.32 -40.72 -1.74
N ALA A 155 20.92 -39.68 -2.34
CA ALA A 155 21.79 -39.79 -3.50
C ALA A 155 22.99 -38.83 -3.33
N THR A 156 24.15 -39.25 -3.84
CA THR A 156 25.49 -38.73 -3.50
C THR A 156 25.92 -37.49 -4.30
N SER A 157 26.58 -36.56 -3.60
CA SER A 157 27.68 -35.65 -4.01
C SER A 157 28.01 -35.42 -5.50
N GLY A 158 28.18 -34.14 -5.89
CA GLY A 158 28.87 -33.74 -7.14
C GLY A 158 29.01 -32.22 -7.37
N ASP A 159 30.08 -31.64 -6.80
CA ASP A 159 30.89 -30.47 -7.25
C ASP A 159 30.28 -29.08 -7.58
N ASP A 160 31.17 -28.09 -7.72
CA ASP A 160 30.91 -26.63 -7.71
C ASP A 160 30.60 -25.99 -9.08
N ALA A 161 29.70 -25.00 -9.09
CA ALA A 161 29.62 -23.96 -10.13
C ALA A 161 28.96 -22.64 -9.62
N ALA A 162 29.20 -21.53 -10.33
CA ALA A 162 28.75 -20.18 -9.96
C ALA A 162 27.28 -19.87 -10.35
N PRO A 163 26.60 -18.91 -9.70
CA PRO A 163 25.20 -18.59 -9.98
C PRO A 163 25.03 -17.80 -11.29
N GLY A 164 24.68 -18.51 -12.37
CA GLY A 164 24.16 -17.94 -13.62
C GLY A 164 22.63 -17.80 -13.60
N GLU A 165 22.08 -17.06 -14.57
CA GLU A 165 20.63 -16.95 -14.80
C GLU A 165 20.10 -18.17 -15.59
N GLU A 166 19.24 -18.99 -15.00
CA GLU A 166 18.54 -20.05 -15.75
C GLU A 166 17.17 -19.57 -16.26
N VAL A 167 17.11 -19.26 -17.56
CA VAL A 167 15.85 -19.14 -18.30
C VAL A 167 15.44 -20.55 -18.77
N GLY A 168 14.81 -21.31 -17.88
CA GLY A 168 14.35 -22.67 -18.16
C GLY A 168 13.01 -22.70 -18.90
N CYS A 169 13.03 -22.94 -20.20
CA CYS A 169 11.84 -23.32 -20.97
C CYS A 169 11.64 -24.85 -20.91
N ASP A 170 10.96 -25.34 -19.87
CA ASP A 170 10.45 -26.72 -19.83
C ASP A 170 8.91 -26.74 -19.84
N GLY A 171 8.34 -27.73 -20.55
CA GLY A 171 6.92 -27.82 -20.86
C GLY A 171 6.23 -28.96 -20.14
N SER A 172 5.39 -28.61 -19.16
CA SER A 172 4.41 -29.48 -18.46
C SER A 172 4.87 -30.12 -17.14
N ARG A 173 4.84 -29.33 -16.04
CA ARG A 173 4.39 -29.76 -14.69
C ARG A 173 4.19 -28.54 -13.78
N GLY A 174 2.95 -28.29 -13.34
CA GLY A 174 2.66 -27.25 -12.34
C GLY A 174 1.29 -26.59 -12.48
N GLY A 175 0.25 -27.14 -11.85
CA GLY A 175 -1.06 -26.48 -11.73
C GLY A 175 -1.12 -25.44 -10.60
N ASP A 176 -0.40 -25.73 -9.50
CA ASP A 176 -0.71 -25.17 -8.19
C ASP A 176 0.18 -24.02 -7.69
N GLU A 177 1.31 -23.68 -8.36
CA GLU A 177 2.13 -22.54 -7.87
C GLU A 177 1.36 -21.21 -7.98
N VAL A 178 1.33 -20.44 -6.90
CA VAL A 178 0.69 -19.13 -6.83
C VAL A 178 1.49 -18.09 -7.63
N SER A 179 0.83 -17.52 -8.65
CA SER A 179 1.47 -16.77 -9.74
C SER A 179 0.77 -15.45 -10.04
N ARG A 180 1.58 -14.38 -10.03
CA ARG A 180 1.14 -13.00 -10.29
C ARG A 180 0.54 -12.82 -11.69
N ASN A 181 0.90 -13.68 -12.63
CA ASN A 181 0.43 -13.62 -14.02
C ASN A 181 -1.04 -14.08 -14.17
N ARG A 182 -1.63 -14.69 -13.14
CA ARG A 182 -3.07 -15.01 -13.09
C ARG A 182 -3.90 -13.86 -12.51
N SER A 183 -3.28 -13.00 -11.69
CA SER A 183 -3.91 -11.88 -11.02
C SER A 183 -4.15 -10.68 -11.95
N ASN A 184 -5.29 -10.01 -11.80
CA ASN A 184 -5.69 -8.87 -12.62
C ASN A 184 -6.19 -7.71 -11.75
N PHE A 185 -5.84 -6.48 -12.12
CA PHE A 185 -6.37 -5.27 -11.46
C PHE A 185 -7.89 -5.21 -11.60
N TYR A 186 -8.60 -5.00 -10.49
CA TYR A 186 -10.07 -4.94 -10.48
C TYR A 186 -10.61 -3.78 -9.65
N ALA A 187 -11.81 -3.33 -10.02
CA ALA A 187 -12.58 -2.35 -9.26
C ALA A 187 -13.30 -3.03 -8.09
N ASP A 188 -13.30 -2.41 -6.90
CA ASP A 188 -13.95 -3.01 -5.73
C ASP A 188 -15.47 -2.86 -5.80
N ASP A 189 -16.17 -3.96 -6.08
CA ASP A 189 -17.64 -3.97 -6.20
C ASP A 189 -18.36 -3.69 -4.87
N THR A 190 -17.64 -3.78 -3.75
CA THR A 190 -18.10 -3.50 -2.39
C THR A 190 -17.89 -2.03 -1.99
N VAL A 191 -17.28 -1.22 -2.85
CA VAL A 191 -17.20 0.25 -2.74
C VAL A 191 -18.35 0.90 -3.52
N PRO A 192 -19.05 1.92 -2.96
CA PRO A 192 -20.12 2.62 -3.68
C PRO A 192 -19.65 3.20 -5.01
N ALA A 193 -20.49 3.12 -6.06
CA ALA A 193 -20.08 3.43 -7.44
C ALA A 193 -19.46 4.83 -7.64
N ALA A 194 -19.87 5.84 -6.86
CA ALA A 194 -19.32 7.20 -6.90
C ALA A 194 -17.87 7.35 -6.37
N PHE A 195 -17.36 6.30 -5.72
CA PHE A 195 -16.00 6.24 -5.14
C PHE A 195 -15.20 5.03 -5.66
N ARG A 196 -15.82 4.19 -6.49
CA ARG A 196 -15.20 3.00 -7.08
C ARG A 196 -14.16 3.41 -8.13
N VAL A 197 -13.02 2.72 -8.14
CA VAL A 197 -11.87 3.00 -9.01
C VAL A 197 -11.68 1.85 -9.96
N GLY A 198 -11.67 2.13 -11.27
CA GLY A 198 -11.38 1.14 -12.28
C GLY A 198 -9.88 1.08 -12.64
N PRO A 199 -9.39 -0.02 -13.22
CA PRO A 199 -8.02 -0.12 -13.75
C PRO A 199 -7.70 0.89 -14.86
N ASP A 200 -8.74 1.53 -15.41
CA ASP A 200 -8.77 2.59 -16.42
C ASP A 200 -8.66 4.01 -15.84
N SER A 201 -8.86 4.18 -14.53
CA SER A 201 -8.88 5.49 -13.87
C SER A 201 -7.47 6.11 -13.72
N TYR A 202 -6.42 5.42 -14.17
CA TYR A 202 -5.01 5.77 -14.00
C TYR A 202 -4.42 6.22 -15.35
N THR A 203 -4.97 7.29 -15.93
CA THR A 203 -4.69 7.74 -17.31
C THR A 203 -3.51 8.72 -17.45
N SER A 204 -3.01 9.30 -16.35
CA SER A 204 -1.89 10.25 -16.34
C SER A 204 -0.58 9.62 -16.84
N ARG A 205 0.07 10.26 -17.82
CA ARG A 205 1.29 9.73 -18.47
C ARG A 205 2.43 9.50 -17.46
N GLY A 206 2.98 8.28 -17.46
CA GLY A 206 4.12 7.92 -16.61
C GLY A 206 3.77 7.55 -15.16
N MET A 207 2.49 7.59 -14.79
CA MET A 207 2.03 6.93 -13.56
C MET A 207 1.83 5.43 -13.80
N SER A 208 1.83 4.68 -12.71
CA SER A 208 1.67 3.25 -12.63
C SER A 208 0.72 2.88 -11.49
N ARG A 209 0.18 1.67 -11.52
CA ARG A 209 -0.66 1.10 -10.46
C ARG A 209 0.23 0.53 -9.34
N GLY A 210 0.75 1.44 -8.52
CA GLY A 210 1.66 1.12 -7.41
C GLY A 210 0.96 0.36 -6.30
N HIS A 211 1.54 -0.74 -5.83
CA HIS A 211 1.00 -1.53 -4.72
C HIS A 211 1.57 -1.01 -3.39
N LEU A 212 0.78 -1.07 -2.30
CA LEU A 212 1.25 -0.73 -0.96
C LEU A 212 1.68 -1.98 -0.17
N ALA A 213 0.81 -2.98 -0.10
CA ALA A 213 1.14 -4.37 0.23
C ALA A 213 1.49 -5.12 -1.06
N ALA A 214 2.67 -5.72 -1.13
CA ALA A 214 3.24 -6.18 -2.39
C ALA A 214 2.79 -7.60 -2.73
N ALA A 215 2.21 -7.81 -3.93
CA ALA A 215 1.74 -9.14 -4.39
C ALA A 215 2.78 -10.27 -4.20
N GLN A 216 4.07 -9.95 -4.31
CA GLN A 216 5.19 -10.87 -4.10
C GLN A 216 5.43 -11.32 -2.65
N LEU A 217 4.69 -10.77 -1.68
CA LEU A 217 4.64 -11.16 -0.27
C LEU A 217 3.33 -11.90 0.09
N HIS A 218 2.33 -11.87 -0.80
CA HIS A 218 1.03 -12.53 -0.61
C HIS A 218 0.96 -13.80 -1.45
N LYS A 219 1.69 -14.84 -1.00
CA LYS A 219 1.81 -16.10 -1.75
C LYS A 219 0.94 -17.25 -1.23
N ALA A 220 0.48 -17.25 0.02
CA ALA A 220 -0.13 -18.43 0.65
C ALA A 220 -1.48 -18.90 0.05
N SER A 221 -2.06 -18.14 -0.89
CA SER A 221 -3.01 -18.66 -1.87
C SER A 221 -3.11 -17.71 -3.08
N GLN A 222 -3.63 -18.21 -4.21
CA GLN A 222 -3.93 -17.34 -5.37
C GLN A 222 -4.96 -16.26 -5.01
N ALA A 223 -5.94 -16.57 -4.16
CA ALA A 223 -6.93 -15.59 -3.69
C ALA A 223 -6.30 -14.48 -2.83
N GLU A 224 -5.27 -14.79 -2.03
CA GLU A 224 -4.50 -13.79 -1.29
C GLU A 224 -3.72 -12.88 -2.24
N MET A 225 -3.02 -13.47 -3.22
CA MET A 225 -2.31 -12.69 -4.24
C MET A 225 -3.26 -11.81 -5.06
N ASP A 226 -4.40 -12.34 -5.49
CA ASP A 226 -5.41 -11.62 -6.25
C ASP A 226 -5.99 -10.46 -5.44
N ALA A 227 -6.21 -10.63 -4.13
CA ALA A 227 -6.70 -9.56 -3.26
C ALA A 227 -5.79 -8.30 -3.27
N THR A 228 -4.49 -8.44 -3.54
CA THR A 228 -3.56 -7.29 -3.62
C THR A 228 -3.77 -6.42 -4.86
N PHE A 229 -4.53 -6.88 -5.86
CA PHE A 229 -4.81 -6.15 -7.10
C PHE A 229 -6.06 -5.24 -7.03
N ASN A 230 -6.64 -5.08 -5.84
CA ASN A 230 -7.78 -4.21 -5.58
C ASN A 230 -7.45 -2.72 -5.77
N MET A 231 -8.03 -2.11 -6.81
CA MET A 231 -7.80 -0.72 -7.20
C MET A 231 -8.21 0.33 -6.16
N ASN A 232 -9.14 0.01 -5.25
CA ASN A 232 -9.58 0.91 -4.19
C ASN A 232 -8.80 0.72 -2.88
N ALA A 233 -8.35 -0.51 -2.59
CA ALA A 233 -7.82 -0.88 -1.27
C ALA A 233 -6.29 -0.91 -1.17
N ASN A 234 -5.58 -1.21 -2.26
CA ASN A 234 -4.13 -1.42 -2.20
C ASN A 234 -3.31 -0.60 -3.22
N ILE A 235 -3.99 0.08 -4.16
CA ILE A 235 -3.34 0.73 -5.30
C ILE A 235 -3.32 2.25 -5.14
N VAL A 236 -2.19 2.86 -5.51
CA VAL A 236 -1.96 4.32 -5.57
C VAL A 236 -1.36 4.74 -6.92
N PRO A 237 -1.68 5.93 -7.47
CA PRO A 237 -1.00 6.46 -8.65
C PRO A 237 0.47 6.77 -8.32
N GLN A 238 1.40 5.96 -8.83
CA GLN A 238 2.82 6.00 -8.47
C GLN A 238 3.68 6.25 -9.71
N ASP A 239 4.66 7.16 -9.63
CA ASP A 239 5.61 7.37 -10.75
C ASP A 239 6.32 6.05 -11.09
N MET A 240 6.35 5.71 -12.38
CA MET A 240 6.88 4.43 -12.84
C MET A 240 8.36 4.19 -12.49
N THR A 241 9.16 5.25 -12.32
CA THR A 241 10.58 5.13 -11.94
C THR A 241 10.79 4.99 -10.44
N LEU A 242 9.91 5.58 -9.62
CA LEU A 242 9.84 5.27 -8.19
C LEU A 242 9.43 3.80 -7.98
N ASN A 243 8.34 3.37 -8.63
CA ASN A 243 7.80 2.01 -8.52
C ASN A 243 8.85 0.96 -8.91
N ALA A 244 9.46 1.11 -10.09
CA ALA A 244 10.41 0.15 -10.63
C ALA A 244 11.80 0.14 -9.96
N VAL A 245 12.11 1.08 -9.05
CA VAL A 245 13.44 1.16 -8.41
C VAL A 245 13.36 1.34 -6.89
N ASP A 246 13.04 2.52 -6.38
CA ASP A 246 13.20 2.82 -4.94
C ASP A 246 12.11 2.20 -4.09
N TRP A 247 10.89 2.10 -4.61
CA TRP A 247 9.83 1.36 -3.95
C TRP A 247 10.10 -0.15 -3.97
N LEU A 248 10.54 -0.69 -5.11
CA LEU A 248 10.96 -2.10 -5.23
C LEU A 248 12.16 -2.43 -4.31
N ARG A 249 13.10 -1.51 -4.09
CA ARG A 249 14.15 -1.63 -3.07
C ARG A 249 13.56 -1.72 -1.66
N LEU A 250 12.53 -0.94 -1.35
CA LEU A 250 11.86 -0.93 -0.05
C LEU A 250 10.99 -2.18 0.18
N GLU A 251 10.36 -2.72 -0.86
CA GLU A 251 9.75 -4.06 -0.86
C GLU A 251 10.82 -5.17 -0.66
N GLY A 252 11.99 -5.02 -1.28
CA GLY A 252 13.16 -5.88 -1.07
C GLY A 252 13.66 -5.85 0.38
N LEU A 253 13.74 -4.66 0.98
CA LEU A 253 14.05 -4.48 2.41
C LEU A 253 12.97 -5.14 3.30
N THR A 254 11.69 -5.02 2.94
CA THR A 254 10.58 -5.71 3.63
C THR A 254 10.80 -7.22 3.66
N ARG A 255 11.20 -7.82 2.53
CA ARG A 255 11.53 -9.25 2.44
C ARG A 255 12.79 -9.63 3.24
N LYS A 256 13.81 -8.77 3.26
CA LYS A 256 15.04 -8.96 4.06
C LYS A 256 14.71 -8.98 5.56
N LEU A 257 14.06 -7.92 6.04
CA LEU A 257 13.65 -7.76 7.44
C LEU A 257 12.80 -8.95 7.90
N SER A 258 11.80 -9.34 7.10
CA SER A 258 10.95 -10.50 7.38
C SER A 258 11.75 -11.80 7.53
N LYS A 259 12.77 -12.04 6.70
CA LYS A 259 13.66 -13.20 6.84
C LYS A 259 14.43 -13.15 8.17
N GLU A 260 15.05 -12.02 8.48
CA GLU A 260 15.91 -11.87 9.67
C GLU A 260 15.10 -11.93 10.96
N VAL A 261 13.92 -11.35 11.00
CA VAL A 261 13.03 -11.32 12.17
C VAL A 261 12.35 -12.69 12.39
N SER A 262 11.88 -13.37 11.34
CA SER A 262 11.19 -14.68 11.47
C SER A 262 12.11 -15.90 11.52
N VAL A 263 13.42 -15.75 11.29
CA VAL A 263 14.40 -16.87 11.27
C VAL A 263 15.69 -16.56 12.06
N GLY A 264 15.86 -15.34 12.55
CA GLY A 264 17.09 -14.85 13.19
C GLY A 264 18.13 -14.34 12.18
N GLN A 265 19.00 -13.44 12.63
CA GLN A 265 20.17 -13.04 11.86
C GLN A 265 21.21 -14.18 11.82
N GLN A 266 21.52 -14.69 10.62
CA GLN A 266 22.67 -15.57 10.43
C GLN A 266 23.95 -14.75 10.59
N GLN A 267 24.64 -14.90 11.73
CA GLN A 267 25.96 -14.27 11.91
C GLN A 267 26.93 -14.77 10.82
N PRO A 268 27.66 -13.89 10.12
CA PRO A 268 28.77 -14.29 9.26
C PRO A 268 29.82 -15.02 10.12
N GLY A 269 30.02 -16.31 9.84
CA GLY A 269 30.71 -17.20 10.76
C GLY A 269 32.14 -16.76 11.07
N ARG A 270 32.45 -16.58 12.37
CA ARG A 270 33.84 -16.71 12.85
C ARG A 270 34.30 -18.11 12.49
N GLY A 271 35.33 -18.22 11.63
CA GLY A 271 35.82 -19.51 11.15
C GLY A 271 36.33 -20.40 12.29
N GLN A 272 35.49 -21.34 12.74
CA GLN A 272 35.92 -22.41 13.63
C GLN A 272 36.87 -23.31 12.85
N ARG A 273 38.13 -23.35 13.29
CA ARG A 273 39.09 -24.37 12.85
C ARG A 273 38.53 -25.74 13.20
N ARG A 274 38.54 -26.68 12.25
CA ARG A 274 38.32 -28.10 12.57
C ARG A 274 39.43 -28.53 13.53
N GLY A 275 39.04 -28.96 14.72
CA GLY A 275 39.86 -29.77 15.61
C GLY A 275 39.20 -31.14 15.69
N ASP A 276 39.91 -32.18 15.28
CA ASP A 276 39.33 -33.52 15.20
C ASP A 276 39.21 -34.16 16.59
N SER A 277 37.98 -34.38 17.04
CA SER A 277 37.64 -35.23 18.19
C SER A 277 36.17 -35.68 18.06
N PRO A 278 35.85 -36.98 18.18
CA PRO A 278 34.49 -37.47 18.04
C PRO A 278 33.63 -37.12 19.27
N PRO A 279 32.37 -36.68 19.10
CA PRO A 279 31.48 -36.43 20.23
C PRO A 279 31.01 -37.75 20.85
N ALA A 280 31.09 -37.84 22.18
CA ALA A 280 30.39 -38.88 22.94
C ALA A 280 28.89 -38.60 22.94
N ALA A 281 28.07 -39.63 22.78
CA ALA A 281 26.61 -39.49 22.79
C ALA A 281 26.06 -39.45 24.21
N ASN A 282 25.32 -38.38 24.57
CA ASN A 282 24.17 -38.52 25.46
C ASN A 282 23.19 -37.34 25.38
N THR A 283 22.00 -37.56 25.96
CA THR A 283 20.98 -36.57 26.37
C THR A 283 20.59 -35.51 25.33
N GLY A 284 19.45 -35.75 24.66
CA GLY A 284 18.79 -34.70 23.89
C GLY A 284 18.05 -33.72 24.81
N GLU A 285 18.41 -32.45 24.74
CA GLU A 285 17.51 -31.36 25.10
C GLU A 285 16.63 -31.04 23.89
N ALA A 286 15.33 -30.85 24.09
CA ALA A 286 14.47 -30.39 23.01
C ALA A 286 14.75 -28.89 22.78
N GLU A 287 15.35 -28.55 21.64
CA GLU A 287 15.48 -27.14 21.21
C GLU A 287 14.08 -26.51 21.23
N GLY A 288 13.88 -25.60 22.19
CA GLY A 288 12.57 -24.98 22.40
C GLY A 288 12.13 -24.25 21.15
N VAL A 289 10.88 -24.48 20.72
CA VAL A 289 10.25 -23.70 19.64
C VAL A 289 10.02 -22.28 20.14
N GLY A 290 11.09 -21.47 20.11
CA GLY A 290 11.03 -20.05 20.42
C GLY A 290 10.01 -19.38 19.51
N SER A 291 9.13 -18.58 20.11
CA SER A 291 8.11 -17.85 19.35
C SER A 291 8.80 -16.94 18.34
N ALA A 292 8.74 -17.33 17.07
CA ALA A 292 9.51 -16.70 16.01
C ALA A 292 8.96 -15.31 15.69
N GLY A 293 9.87 -14.39 15.40
CA GLY A 293 9.52 -12.98 15.21
C GLY A 293 8.62 -12.71 14.01
N LYS A 294 7.94 -11.56 14.07
CA LYS A 294 7.00 -11.09 13.05
C LYS A 294 7.40 -9.70 12.56
N LEU A 295 7.31 -9.46 11.26
CA LEU A 295 7.43 -8.12 10.69
C LEU A 295 6.03 -7.57 10.39
N TYR A 296 5.63 -6.58 11.18
CA TYR A 296 4.46 -5.74 10.94
C TYR A 296 4.83 -4.57 10.02
N VAL A 297 3.99 -4.29 9.02
CA VAL A 297 4.27 -3.25 8.02
C VAL A 297 3.02 -2.41 7.78
N VAL A 298 3.16 -1.08 7.81
CA VAL A 298 2.10 -0.14 7.43
C VAL A 298 2.57 0.75 6.29
N SER A 299 1.80 0.85 5.24
CA SER A 299 2.18 1.51 3.97
C SER A 299 1.08 2.46 3.52
N GLY A 300 1.42 3.59 2.91
CA GLY A 300 0.37 4.51 2.47
C GLY A 300 0.83 5.76 1.71
N PRO A 301 -0.14 6.53 1.19
CA PRO A 301 0.09 7.85 0.61
C PRO A 301 0.37 8.91 1.67
N ALA A 302 1.28 9.84 1.36
CA ALA A 302 1.50 11.07 2.13
C ALA A 302 1.31 12.31 1.24
N PHE A 303 0.60 13.29 1.79
CA PHE A 303 0.38 14.60 1.19
C PHE A 303 1.17 15.61 2.02
N VAL A 304 2.27 16.12 1.47
CA VAL A 304 3.23 17.01 2.15
C VAL A 304 3.02 18.43 1.62
N PRO A 305 2.73 19.42 2.48
CA PRO A 305 2.46 20.77 2.04
C PRO A 305 3.76 21.46 1.59
N ARG A 306 3.63 22.44 0.69
CA ARG A 306 4.74 23.22 0.14
C ARG A 306 4.50 24.71 0.35
N PHE A 307 5.57 25.44 0.57
CA PHE A 307 5.55 26.90 0.60
C PHE A 307 5.44 27.44 -0.83
N MET A 308 4.35 28.16 -1.08
CA MET A 308 4.03 28.79 -2.35
C MET A 308 4.21 30.29 -2.20
N ARG A 309 4.93 30.93 -3.12
CA ARG A 309 4.91 32.39 -3.25
C ARG A 309 3.57 32.79 -3.85
N VAL A 310 2.92 33.77 -3.25
CA VAL A 310 1.78 34.45 -3.84
C VAL A 310 2.29 35.61 -4.69
N GLU A 311 1.89 35.62 -5.96
CA GLU A 311 2.17 36.69 -6.91
C GLU A 311 0.81 37.21 -7.41
N HIS A 312 0.65 38.53 -7.59
CA HIS A 312 -0.63 39.09 -8.06
C HIS A 312 -0.49 39.55 -9.52
N ARG A 313 -1.48 39.21 -10.35
CA ARG A 313 -1.62 39.77 -11.70
C ARG A 313 -2.08 41.23 -11.64
N PRO A 314 -1.88 42.02 -12.73
CA PRO A 314 -2.48 43.34 -12.87
C PRO A 314 -4.02 43.36 -12.78
N ASP A 315 -4.68 42.23 -13.06
CA ASP A 315 -6.14 42.04 -12.89
C ASP A 315 -6.58 41.71 -11.44
N GLY A 316 -5.64 41.60 -10.51
CA GLY A 316 -5.89 41.25 -9.10
C GLY A 316 -5.85 39.74 -8.78
N THR A 317 -5.77 38.86 -9.78
CA THR A 317 -5.73 37.39 -9.56
C THR A 317 -4.47 36.96 -8.82
N GLU A 318 -4.63 36.19 -7.72
CA GLU A 318 -3.51 35.50 -7.08
C GLU A 318 -3.02 34.31 -7.95
N ILE A 319 -1.71 34.27 -8.21
CA ILE A 319 -0.96 33.14 -8.72
C ILE A 319 -0.20 32.50 -7.56
N HIS A 320 0.01 31.18 -7.60
CA HIS A 320 0.81 30.46 -6.61
C HIS A 320 2.00 29.76 -7.29
N ALA A 321 3.21 30.29 -7.06
CA ALA A 321 4.45 29.75 -7.60
C ALA A 321 5.18 28.88 -6.56
N PRO A 322 5.56 27.62 -6.86
CA PRO A 322 6.34 26.78 -5.93
C PRO A 322 7.73 27.37 -5.67
N LEU A 323 8.10 27.53 -4.40
CA LEU A 323 9.44 27.96 -3.99
C LEU A 323 10.43 26.77 -3.94
N SER A 324 11.72 27.03 -4.19
CA SER A 324 12.77 26.06 -3.84
C SER A 324 13.11 26.13 -2.34
N SER A 325 13.72 25.09 -1.77
CA SER A 325 14.10 25.07 -0.34
C SER A 325 15.04 26.22 0.07
N ALA A 326 15.85 26.72 -0.87
CA ALA A 326 16.70 27.90 -0.67
C ALA A 326 15.86 29.19 -0.64
N ASP A 327 14.91 29.34 -1.57
CA ASP A 327 14.00 30.49 -1.60
C ASP A 327 13.07 30.52 -0.39
N VAL A 328 12.58 29.37 0.08
CA VAL A 328 11.81 29.26 1.34
C VAL A 328 12.62 29.79 2.52
N SER A 329 13.87 29.35 2.64
CA SER A 329 14.78 29.80 3.71
C SER A 329 15.08 31.31 3.63
N ALA A 330 15.12 31.88 2.41
CA ALA A 330 15.30 33.32 2.21
C ALA A 330 14.01 34.13 2.44
N ALA A 331 12.85 33.60 2.06
CA ALA A 331 11.55 34.26 2.19
C ALA A 331 11.05 34.25 3.63
N LEU A 332 11.21 33.15 4.38
CA LEU A 332 10.90 33.11 5.82
C LEU A 332 11.78 34.06 6.65
N ARG A 333 12.91 34.53 6.10
CA ARG A 333 13.80 35.55 6.69
C ARG A 333 13.50 36.98 6.22
N LYS A 334 12.61 37.18 5.24
CA LYS A 334 12.30 38.49 4.65
C LYS A 334 10.80 38.74 4.66
N THR A 335 10.36 39.77 5.38
CA THR A 335 8.96 40.23 5.50
C THR A 335 8.33 40.77 4.21
N ALA A 336 8.96 40.57 3.05
CA ALA A 336 8.68 41.27 1.79
C ALA A 336 7.95 40.44 0.71
N ALA A 337 7.69 39.15 0.95
CA ALA A 337 6.95 38.30 0.01
C ALA A 337 5.84 37.51 0.74
N PRO A 338 4.56 37.60 0.32
CA PRO A 338 3.50 36.79 0.88
C PRO A 338 3.72 35.31 0.47
N VAL A 339 4.14 34.49 1.43
CA VAL A 339 4.28 33.04 1.26
C VAL A 339 3.11 32.35 1.98
N LYS A 340 2.37 31.50 1.27
CA LYS A 340 1.32 30.64 1.84
C LYS A 340 1.81 29.20 1.87
N LEU A 341 1.58 28.49 2.98
CA LEU A 341 1.80 27.04 3.05
C LEU A 341 0.56 26.35 2.47
N MET A 342 0.73 25.53 1.42
CA MET A 342 -0.38 24.95 0.67
C MET A 342 -0.22 23.45 0.44
N MET A 343 -1.35 22.74 0.44
CA MET A 343 -1.41 21.34 0.00
C MET A 343 -1.84 21.30 -1.47
N THR A 344 -0.99 20.79 -2.35
CA THR A 344 -1.25 20.74 -3.80
C THR A 344 -0.89 19.37 -4.37
N TYR A 345 -1.82 18.72 -5.06
CA TYR A 345 -1.62 17.42 -5.70
C TYR A 345 -2.43 17.30 -6.99
N GLU A 346 -1.99 16.41 -7.89
CA GLU A 346 -2.68 16.11 -9.15
C GLU A 346 -3.85 15.14 -8.91
N LEU A 347 -4.87 15.22 -9.78
CA LEU A 347 -5.90 14.18 -9.90
C LEU A 347 -5.70 13.47 -11.25
N THR A 348 -5.57 12.14 -11.23
CA THR A 348 -5.54 11.29 -12.43
C THR A 348 -6.93 10.76 -12.77
N GLY A 349 -7.11 10.26 -13.99
CA GLY A 349 -8.40 9.81 -14.53
C GLY A 349 -9.01 10.81 -15.52
N ASN A 350 -10.10 10.41 -16.16
CA ASN A 350 -10.83 11.27 -17.10
C ASN A 350 -12.07 11.87 -16.40
N PRO A 351 -12.10 13.17 -16.05
CA PRO A 351 -13.19 13.77 -15.28
C PRO A 351 -14.55 13.77 -16.00
N ALA A 352 -14.58 13.50 -17.31
CA ALA A 352 -15.81 13.38 -18.10
C ALA A 352 -16.27 11.92 -18.32
N ARG A 353 -15.52 10.91 -17.86
CA ARG A 353 -15.82 9.48 -18.12
C ARG A 353 -15.49 8.49 -17.01
N GLY A 354 -14.74 8.88 -15.98
CA GLY A 354 -14.31 7.99 -14.89
C GLY A 354 -14.01 8.74 -13.61
N THR A 355 -13.77 7.98 -12.54
CA THR A 355 -13.55 8.53 -11.20
C THR A 355 -12.20 9.23 -11.12
N PRO A 356 -12.11 10.52 -10.72
CA PRO A 356 -10.83 11.17 -10.48
C PRO A 356 -10.17 10.62 -9.21
N VAL A 357 -8.88 10.33 -9.29
CA VAL A 357 -8.09 9.70 -8.21
C VAL A 357 -6.93 10.60 -7.80
N ALA A 358 -6.71 10.78 -6.51
CA ALA A 358 -5.62 11.64 -6.02
C ALA A 358 -4.25 11.00 -6.25
N VAL A 359 -3.34 11.75 -6.86
CA VAL A 359 -1.91 11.39 -6.97
C VAL A 359 -1.22 11.83 -5.67
N PRO A 360 -0.74 10.91 -4.82
CA PRO A 360 -0.09 11.29 -3.57
C PRO A 360 1.25 11.98 -3.83
N SER A 361 1.64 12.92 -2.98
CA SER A 361 2.90 13.67 -3.15
C SER A 361 4.15 12.85 -2.79
N HIS A 362 3.97 11.91 -1.87
CA HIS A 362 4.97 11.03 -1.28
C HIS A 362 4.29 9.68 -0.96
N LEU A 363 5.06 8.62 -0.81
CA LEU A 363 4.62 7.35 -0.24
C LEU A 363 5.44 7.05 1.02
N PHE A 364 4.84 6.34 1.98
CA PHE A 364 5.50 5.90 3.19
C PHE A 364 5.40 4.39 3.40
N LYS A 365 6.39 3.81 4.10
CA LYS A 365 6.31 2.47 4.70
C LYS A 365 6.93 2.53 6.10
N VAL A 366 6.22 1.99 7.09
CA VAL A 366 6.63 1.89 8.50
C VAL A 366 6.74 0.42 8.85
N PHE A 367 7.84 0.05 9.51
CA PHE A 367 8.12 -1.29 9.99
C PHE A 367 8.07 -1.31 11.52
N LEU A 368 7.50 -2.39 12.07
CA LEU A 368 7.66 -2.83 13.44
C LEU A 368 8.10 -4.30 13.41
N ALA A 369 9.30 -4.57 13.90
CA ALA A 369 9.75 -5.93 14.16
C ALA A 369 9.38 -6.32 15.59
N GLU A 370 8.78 -7.49 15.73
CA GLU A 370 8.52 -8.18 16.98
C GLU A 370 9.49 -9.36 17.06
N GLU A 371 10.36 -9.39 18.06
CA GLU A 371 11.45 -10.34 18.23
C GLU A 371 11.46 -10.96 19.64
N ASP A 372 12.31 -11.97 19.84
CA ASP A 372 12.45 -12.71 21.11
C ASP A 372 11.14 -13.32 21.65
N GLY A 373 10.13 -13.51 20.79
CA GLY A 373 8.80 -13.96 21.17
C GLY A 373 7.91 -12.88 21.77
N GLY A 374 7.96 -11.66 21.23
CA GLY A 374 7.18 -10.51 21.71
C GLY A 374 7.84 -9.75 22.87
N ARG A 375 9.12 -10.02 23.15
CA ARG A 375 9.88 -9.37 24.24
C ARG A 375 10.77 -8.24 23.74
N SER A 376 11.24 -8.30 22.50
CA SER A 376 11.99 -7.25 21.84
C SER A 376 11.12 -6.63 20.74
N HIS A 377 11.17 -5.30 20.62
CA HIS A 377 10.46 -4.55 19.58
C HIS A 377 11.39 -3.47 19.04
N SER A 378 11.42 -3.28 17.71
CA SER A 378 12.16 -2.20 17.06
C SER A 378 11.42 -1.71 15.81
N ALA A 379 11.60 -0.44 15.44
CA ALA A 379 10.82 0.18 14.38
C ALA A 379 11.64 1.13 13.50
N ALA A 380 11.15 1.36 12.28
CA ALA A 380 11.67 2.39 11.37
C ALA A 380 10.58 2.86 10.39
N ALA A 381 10.57 4.15 10.06
CA ALA A 381 9.70 4.72 9.03
C ALA A 381 10.50 5.29 7.87
N PHE A 382 9.98 5.12 6.65
CA PHE A 382 10.53 5.66 5.42
C PHE A 382 9.49 6.49 4.68
N MET A 383 9.89 7.60 4.07
CA MET A 383 9.03 8.43 3.23
C MET A 383 9.77 8.88 1.95
N MET A 384 9.22 8.53 0.79
CA MET A 384 9.80 8.79 -0.54
C MET A 384 8.92 9.75 -1.35
N PRO A 385 9.49 10.71 -2.10
CA PRO A 385 8.73 11.57 -2.99
C PRO A 385 8.16 10.78 -4.18
N ASN A 386 6.87 10.98 -4.49
CA ASN A 386 6.21 10.30 -5.61
C ASN A 386 6.54 10.98 -6.94
N GLY A 387 7.73 10.69 -7.46
CA GLY A 387 8.24 11.27 -8.70
C GLY A 387 9.63 10.75 -9.08
N PRO A 388 10.23 11.29 -10.15
CA PRO A 388 11.52 10.83 -10.66
C PRO A 388 12.68 11.05 -9.68
N ILE A 389 13.18 9.97 -9.10
CA ILE A 389 14.39 9.99 -8.24
C ILE A 389 15.62 9.77 -9.14
N VAL A 390 16.43 10.82 -9.29
CA VAL A 390 17.60 10.84 -10.18
C VAL A 390 18.92 10.46 -9.49
N GLU A 391 18.98 10.59 -8.16
CA GLU A 391 20.16 10.31 -7.33
C GLU A 391 20.17 8.87 -6.81
N GLN A 392 21.36 8.27 -6.69
CA GLN A 392 21.52 6.89 -6.21
C GLN A 392 21.69 6.83 -4.67
N LEU A 393 20.75 7.41 -3.94
CA LEU A 393 20.78 7.46 -2.48
C LEU A 393 20.52 6.07 -1.84
N PRO A 394 21.17 5.73 -0.71
CA PRO A 394 20.82 4.54 0.09
C PRO A 394 19.40 4.67 0.66
N LEU A 395 18.75 3.55 1.01
CA LEU A 395 17.36 3.59 1.51
C LEU A 395 17.23 4.42 2.81
N THR A 396 18.25 4.39 3.67
CA THR A 396 18.35 5.22 4.90
C THR A 396 18.28 6.72 4.65
N ALA A 397 18.55 7.21 3.43
CA ALA A 397 18.36 8.63 3.09
C ALA A 397 16.88 9.05 3.05
N TYR A 398 15.95 8.08 3.01
CA TYR A 398 14.50 8.29 3.09
C TYR A 398 13.92 7.94 4.47
N GLN A 399 14.76 7.59 5.45
CA GLN A 399 14.33 7.26 6.80
C GLN A 399 13.88 8.54 7.53
N VAL A 400 12.74 8.48 8.22
CA VAL A 400 12.14 9.60 8.95
C VAL A 400 11.74 9.18 10.37
N PRO A 401 11.72 10.11 11.35
CA PRO A 401 11.12 9.84 12.65
C PRO A 401 9.63 9.50 12.50
N ILE A 402 9.16 8.47 13.21
CA ILE A 402 7.73 8.08 13.20
C ILE A 402 6.85 9.27 13.62
N GLU A 403 7.26 10.01 14.66
CA GLU A 403 6.58 11.22 15.15
C GLU A 403 6.49 12.36 14.10
N GLN A 404 7.42 12.44 13.14
CA GLN A 404 7.30 13.35 11.99
C GLN A 404 6.29 12.83 10.97
N LEU A 405 6.30 11.53 10.66
CA LEU A 405 5.37 10.93 9.71
C LEU A 405 3.92 11.00 10.22
N GLN A 406 3.66 10.71 11.49
CA GLN A 406 2.33 10.83 12.12
C GLN A 406 1.76 12.24 11.96
N ARG A 407 2.58 13.29 12.17
CA ARG A 407 2.18 14.69 11.98
C ARG A 407 1.88 15.07 10.52
N ILE A 408 2.41 14.32 9.55
CA ILE A 408 2.15 14.52 8.11
C ILE A 408 0.91 13.75 7.66
N THR A 409 0.71 12.52 8.14
CA THR A 409 -0.38 11.64 7.69
C THR A 409 -1.68 11.79 8.47
N GLY A 410 -1.61 12.25 9.72
CA GLY A 410 -2.75 12.23 10.66
C GLY A 410 -3.06 10.82 11.20
N LEU A 411 -2.13 9.88 11.07
CA LEU A 411 -2.25 8.49 11.56
C LEU A 411 -1.39 8.29 12.82
N GLN A 412 -1.76 7.32 13.66
CA GLN A 412 -0.95 6.88 14.79
C GLN A 412 -0.46 5.45 14.53
N PHE A 413 0.83 5.24 14.29
CA PHE A 413 1.33 3.92 13.89
C PHE A 413 1.54 3.01 15.11
N PHE A 414 0.94 1.82 15.06
CA PHE A 414 1.00 0.80 16.12
C PHE A 414 0.57 1.32 17.52
N PRO A 415 -0.65 1.89 17.66
CA PRO A 415 -1.09 2.61 18.87
C PRO A 415 -1.22 1.75 20.13
N GLY A 416 -1.09 0.41 20.04
CA GLY A 416 -0.94 -0.47 21.20
C GLY A 416 0.38 -0.25 21.98
N MET A 417 1.33 0.49 21.42
CA MET A 417 2.59 0.87 22.06
C MET A 417 3.06 2.27 21.63
N ASP A 418 4.01 2.87 22.36
CA ASP A 418 4.66 4.10 21.90
C ASP A 418 5.76 3.78 20.88
N ALA A 419 5.35 3.53 19.64
CA ALA A 419 6.23 3.27 18.51
C ALA A 419 7.28 4.38 18.27
N THR A 420 7.08 5.59 18.80
CA THR A 420 8.03 6.70 18.65
C THR A 420 9.27 6.57 19.54
N ARG A 421 9.21 5.73 20.59
CA ARG A 421 10.32 5.48 21.54
C ARG A 421 11.06 4.17 21.31
N LEU A 422 10.63 3.36 20.33
CA LEU A 422 11.25 2.07 20.07
C LEU A 422 12.70 2.23 19.53
N PRO A 423 13.57 1.24 19.79
CA PRO A 423 14.85 1.11 19.10
C PRO A 423 14.70 1.21 17.58
N ASP A 424 15.66 1.90 16.95
CA ASP A 424 15.73 2.07 15.50
C ASP A 424 16.18 0.76 14.83
N LEU A 425 15.23 0.10 14.16
CA LEU A 425 15.39 -1.16 13.41
C LEU A 425 16.58 -1.13 12.44
N CYS A 426 16.92 0.04 11.90
CA CYS A 426 17.98 0.16 10.91
C CYS A 426 19.39 0.14 11.50
N LYS A 427 19.54 0.23 12.82
CA LYS A 427 20.82 0.05 13.54
C LYS A 427 21.19 -1.43 13.69
N THR A 428 20.21 -2.33 13.74
CA THR A 428 20.43 -3.79 13.84
C THR A 428 20.37 -4.49 12.48
N HIS A 429 19.45 -4.10 11.58
CA HIS A 429 19.19 -4.83 10.33
C HIS A 429 19.77 -4.22 9.05
N GLN A 430 20.62 -3.17 9.14
CA GLN A 430 21.32 -2.58 7.99
C GLN A 430 20.39 -2.21 6.81
N CYS A 431 19.63 -1.13 6.97
CA CYS A 431 18.66 -0.66 5.97
C CYS A 431 19.28 0.09 4.78
N ASP A 432 20.59 0.08 4.54
CA ASP A 432 21.24 1.01 3.58
C ASP A 432 21.15 0.57 2.10
N ALA A 433 20.55 -0.61 1.83
CA ALA A 433 20.48 -1.29 0.54
C ALA A 433 20.39 -0.37 -0.68
N ARG A 434 21.44 -0.38 -1.53
CA ARG A 434 21.67 0.52 -2.68
C ARG A 434 21.02 -0.01 -3.97
N PRO A 435 20.80 0.84 -5.01
CA PRO A 435 20.26 0.35 -6.28
C PRO A 435 21.33 -0.45 -7.06
N PRO A 436 21.11 -1.74 -7.40
CA PRO A 436 22.01 -2.46 -8.29
C PRO A 436 21.98 -1.90 -9.72
N ALA A 437 23.07 -2.13 -10.47
CA ALA A 437 23.31 -1.56 -11.80
C ALA A 437 22.19 -1.85 -12.83
N LEU A 438 21.47 -2.97 -12.68
CA LEU A 438 20.34 -3.34 -13.54
C LEU A 438 19.24 -2.24 -13.61
N PHE A 439 19.11 -1.40 -12.58
CA PHE A 439 18.16 -0.28 -12.57
C PHE A 439 18.65 1.00 -13.29
N GLN A 440 19.85 0.99 -13.89
CA GLN A 440 20.42 2.16 -14.57
C GLN A 440 19.49 2.71 -15.67
N ARG A 441 18.85 1.85 -16.46
CA ARG A 441 17.82 2.22 -17.44
C ARG A 441 16.69 3.06 -16.83
N TYR A 442 16.17 2.67 -15.67
CA TYR A 442 15.11 3.42 -14.99
C TYR A 442 15.62 4.75 -14.40
N ARG A 443 16.89 4.83 -13.99
CA ARG A 443 17.53 6.12 -13.62
C ARG A 443 17.69 7.05 -14.82
N GLN A 444 18.02 6.53 -16.00
CA GLN A 444 18.09 7.31 -17.25
C GLN A 444 16.71 7.86 -17.63
N VAL A 445 15.66 7.02 -17.57
CA VAL A 445 14.26 7.46 -17.71
C VAL A 445 13.90 8.53 -16.67
N ALA A 446 14.27 8.36 -15.40
CA ALA A 446 13.99 9.34 -14.34
C ALA A 446 14.67 10.70 -14.60
N GLN A 447 15.91 10.70 -15.09
CA GLN A 447 16.65 11.92 -15.43
C GLN A 447 16.00 12.70 -16.59
N LEU A 448 15.43 12.00 -17.57
CA LEU A 448 14.65 12.62 -18.65
C LEU A 448 13.32 13.18 -18.11
N ARG A 449 12.58 12.41 -17.30
CA ARG A 449 11.32 12.85 -16.66
C ARG A 449 11.49 14.10 -15.80
N ALA A 450 12.61 14.19 -15.07
CA ALA A 450 12.93 15.33 -14.22
C ALA A 450 13.20 16.63 -14.98
N ALA A 451 13.39 16.59 -16.31
CA ALA A 451 13.57 17.79 -17.12
C ALA A 451 12.27 18.63 -17.17
N LYS A 452 12.41 19.93 -16.86
CA LYS A 452 11.32 20.92 -16.86
C LYS A 452 11.29 21.82 -18.11
N SER A 453 12.23 21.66 -19.03
CA SER A 453 12.31 22.44 -20.28
C SER A 453 13.02 21.67 -21.38
N VAL A 454 12.68 21.94 -22.64
CA VAL A 454 13.26 21.25 -23.81
C VAL A 454 14.80 21.40 -23.89
N PRO A 455 15.41 22.58 -23.61
CA PRO A 455 16.88 22.69 -23.57
C PRO A 455 17.52 21.77 -22.51
N ARG A 456 16.93 21.67 -21.31
CA ARG A 456 17.46 20.79 -20.27
C ARG A 456 17.27 19.31 -20.62
N LEU A 457 16.14 18.94 -21.22
CA LEU A 457 15.91 17.58 -21.71
C LEU A 457 16.95 17.16 -22.76
N ARG A 458 17.22 18.03 -23.74
CA ARG A 458 18.27 17.83 -24.77
C ARG A 458 19.66 17.68 -24.15
N GLN A 459 19.99 18.53 -23.18
CA GLN A 459 21.27 18.44 -22.45
C GLN A 459 21.41 17.08 -21.74
N THR A 460 20.39 16.67 -20.97
CA THR A 460 20.38 15.37 -20.28
C THR A 460 20.55 14.21 -21.27
N TYR A 461 19.80 14.21 -22.38
CA TYR A 461 19.89 13.15 -23.39
C TYR A 461 21.27 13.08 -24.04
N ALA A 462 21.89 14.21 -24.37
CA ALA A 462 23.25 14.25 -24.90
C ALA A 462 24.29 13.71 -23.89
N THR A 463 24.15 14.02 -22.60
CA THR A 463 24.99 13.42 -21.54
C THR A 463 24.80 11.90 -21.46
N LEU A 464 23.57 11.40 -21.60
CA LEU A 464 23.29 9.96 -21.64
C LEU A 464 23.94 9.28 -22.85
N GLN A 465 23.82 9.86 -24.05
CA GLN A 465 24.46 9.35 -25.26
C GLN A 465 26.00 9.30 -25.12
N ALA A 466 26.61 10.34 -24.56
CA ALA A 466 28.06 10.35 -24.29
C ALA A 466 28.45 9.26 -23.27
N SER A 467 27.66 9.05 -22.22
CA SER A 467 27.92 8.01 -21.20
C SER A 467 27.78 6.57 -21.72
N ALA A 468 27.16 6.35 -22.88
CA ALA A 468 26.99 5.02 -23.48
C ALA A 468 28.22 4.52 -24.25
N ALA A 469 29.31 5.30 -24.30
CA ALA A 469 30.60 4.90 -24.90
C ALA A 469 30.52 4.39 -26.35
N GLY A 470 29.57 4.90 -27.15
CA GLY A 470 29.31 4.48 -28.53
C GLY A 470 28.24 3.40 -28.68
N GLY A 471 27.75 2.80 -27.60
CA GLY A 471 26.59 1.91 -27.60
C GLY A 471 25.27 2.67 -27.85
N LYS A 472 24.30 2.00 -28.48
CA LYS A 472 22.93 2.52 -28.63
C LYS A 472 22.26 2.58 -27.24
N LEU A 473 21.61 3.68 -26.91
CA LEU A 473 20.75 3.77 -25.72
C LEU A 473 19.56 2.80 -25.82
N ASP A 474 19.10 2.30 -24.67
CA ASP A 474 17.89 1.48 -24.59
C ASP A 474 16.70 2.21 -25.23
N GLU A 475 15.92 1.50 -26.04
CA GLU A 475 14.83 2.08 -26.83
C GLU A 475 13.71 2.70 -25.99
N THR A 476 13.64 2.34 -24.70
CA THR A 476 12.74 2.95 -23.72
C THR A 476 13.25 4.30 -23.24
N VAL A 477 14.57 4.49 -23.15
CA VAL A 477 15.21 5.79 -22.85
C VAL A 477 15.05 6.73 -24.05
N VAL A 478 15.17 6.21 -25.28
CA VAL A 478 14.89 6.97 -26.51
C VAL A 478 13.42 7.42 -26.57
N ARG A 479 12.47 6.48 -26.40
CA ARG A 479 11.03 6.79 -26.39
C ARG A 479 10.61 7.70 -25.23
N GLU A 480 11.29 7.64 -24.08
CA GLU A 480 11.06 8.58 -22.97
C GLU A 480 11.50 10.00 -23.36
N TYR A 481 12.65 10.16 -24.01
CA TYR A 481 13.12 11.46 -24.51
C TYR A 481 12.16 12.06 -25.52
N GLU A 482 11.70 11.27 -26.51
CA GLU A 482 10.74 11.69 -27.53
C GLU A 482 9.42 12.14 -26.88
N ARG A 483 8.80 11.27 -26.05
CA ARG A 483 7.54 11.59 -25.36
C ARG A 483 7.67 12.79 -24.43
N ARG A 484 8.81 12.95 -23.75
CA ARG A 484 9.04 14.09 -22.86
C ARG A 484 9.28 15.39 -23.62
N ALA A 485 9.81 15.33 -24.84
CA ALA A 485 9.90 16.50 -25.72
C ALA A 485 8.51 16.97 -26.17
N GLU A 486 7.63 16.05 -26.58
CA GLU A 486 6.21 16.37 -26.87
C GLU A 486 5.50 17.04 -25.69
N GLU A 487 5.60 16.44 -24.49
CA GLU A 487 4.97 16.95 -23.27
C GLU A 487 5.39 18.39 -22.96
N LEU A 488 6.69 18.70 -23.09
CA LEU A 488 7.23 20.03 -22.81
C LEU A 488 6.92 21.06 -23.91
N LEU A 489 6.83 20.63 -25.18
CA LEU A 489 6.42 21.49 -26.29
C LEU A 489 4.92 21.82 -26.22
N ALA A 490 4.06 20.83 -25.93
CA ALA A 490 2.63 21.03 -25.74
C ALA A 490 2.33 21.93 -24.53
N GLY A 491 3.07 21.78 -23.43
CA GLY A 491 2.99 22.67 -22.26
C GLY A 491 3.34 24.11 -22.61
N ALA A 492 4.43 24.34 -23.36
CA ALA A 492 4.83 25.68 -23.81
C ALA A 492 3.76 26.32 -24.72
N ALA A 493 3.25 25.57 -25.70
CA ALA A 493 2.18 26.03 -26.59
C ALA A 493 0.85 26.30 -25.87
N GLY A 494 0.56 25.59 -24.77
CA GLY A 494 -0.60 25.85 -23.91
C GLY A 494 -0.44 27.10 -23.03
N SER A 495 0.79 27.45 -22.63
CA SER A 495 1.08 28.68 -21.89
C SER A 495 1.20 29.93 -22.79
N GLY A 496 1.54 29.75 -24.07
CA GLY A 496 1.56 30.81 -25.08
C GLY A 496 0.15 31.16 -25.54
N GLY A 497 -0.50 32.11 -24.85
CA GLY A 497 -1.88 32.50 -25.09
C GLY A 497 -2.13 33.22 -26.43
N ARG A 498 -2.25 32.45 -27.53
CA ARG A 498 -2.86 32.85 -28.82
C ARG A 498 -2.42 34.22 -29.39
N GLU A 499 -1.14 34.56 -29.28
CA GLU A 499 -0.59 35.72 -30.01
C GLU A 499 -0.28 35.35 -31.47
N GLU A 500 -1.19 35.81 -32.34
CA GLU A 500 -0.95 36.33 -33.70
C GLU A 500 0.22 35.76 -34.52
N TRP A 501 0.14 34.48 -34.91
CA TRP A 501 0.82 33.99 -36.14
C TRP A 501 -0.05 34.26 -37.38
N ARG A 502 -0.15 35.54 -37.75
CA ARG A 502 -0.61 36.04 -39.05
C ARG A 502 -0.04 37.44 -39.28
N ARG A 503 0.63 37.64 -40.42
CA ARG A 503 1.55 38.76 -40.73
C ARG A 503 2.93 38.54 -40.07
N ASP A 504 4.04 38.63 -40.80
CA ASP A 504 4.25 38.80 -42.25
C ASP A 504 5.18 37.71 -42.82
#